data_AF-A0A351SKE0-F1
#
_entry.id   AF-A0A351SKE0-F1
#
_cell.length_a   1.000
_cell.length_b   1.000
_cell.length_c   1.000
_cell.angle_alpha   90.00
_cell.angle_beta   90.00
_cell.angle_gamma   90.00
#
_symmetry.space_group_name_H-M   'P 1'
#
loop_
_entity.id
_entity.type
_entity.pdbx_description
1 polymer ?
#
loop_
_entity_poly.entity_id
_entity_poly.type
_entity_poly.pdbx_seq_one_letter_code
_entity_poly.pdbx_strand_id
1 'polypeptide(L)'
;MKKITLLLFTLLLFSHPALAKDMDGEFAVFGPGGDSCQQFLTAQKLGGHSAYAYQEWALGYLSAFNLIVKNTYNIMGTRSMDEVLDWLQDHCRYQPSTLFVNAIAALTTRLYPERMNMAPNKNTAEKWKRTFGSE
;
A
#
# COMPACT_ATOMS: atom_id res chain seq x y z
N MET A 1 -12.60 41.79 -12.42
CA MET A 1 -13.22 40.67 -11.68
C MET A 1 -13.42 39.44 -12.57
N LYS A 2 -14.21 39.46 -13.65
CA LYS A 2 -14.39 38.30 -14.57
C LYS A 2 -13.09 37.65 -15.06
N LYS A 3 -12.05 38.43 -15.40
CA LYS A 3 -10.75 37.90 -15.85
C LYS A 3 -9.98 37.16 -14.74
N ILE A 4 -10.09 37.63 -13.49
CA ILE A 4 -9.45 37.00 -12.32
C ILE A 4 -10.19 35.70 -11.97
N THR A 5 -11.53 35.71 -12.04
CA THR A 5 -12.36 34.51 -11.87
C THR A 5 -12.06 33.45 -12.93
N LEU A 6 -11.88 33.87 -14.20
CA LEU A 6 -11.49 32.96 -15.28
C LEU A 6 -10.10 32.36 -15.02
N LEU A 7 -9.11 33.19 -14.62
CA LEU A 7 -7.75 32.73 -14.36
C LEU A 7 -7.68 31.72 -13.19
N LEU A 8 -8.45 31.95 -12.12
CA LEU A 8 -8.58 31.03 -10.99
C LEU A 8 -9.22 29.69 -11.38
N PHE A 9 -10.23 29.71 -12.26
CA PHE A 9 -10.86 28.49 -12.77
C PHE A 9 -9.89 27.67 -13.62
N THR A 10 -9.06 28.33 -14.43
CA THR A 10 -8.03 27.65 -15.24
C THR A 10 -6.95 27.00 -14.38
N LEU A 11 -6.53 27.62 -13.26
CA LEU A 11 -5.51 27.04 -12.37
C LEU A 11 -5.98 25.76 -11.65
N LEU A 12 -7.27 25.64 -11.33
CA LEU A 12 -7.81 24.46 -10.65
C LEU A 12 -7.79 23.20 -11.53
N LEU A 13 -7.86 23.38 -12.86
CA LEU A 13 -7.85 22.28 -13.83
C LEU A 13 -6.47 21.62 -14.02
N PHE A 14 -5.40 22.20 -13.47
CA PHE A 14 -4.03 21.65 -13.59
C PHE A 14 -3.62 20.72 -12.44
N SER A 15 -4.53 20.38 -11.52
CA SER A 15 -4.25 19.44 -10.44
C SER A 15 -4.27 17.99 -10.95
N HIS A 16 -3.25 17.61 -11.71
CA HIS A 16 -3.05 16.22 -12.12
C HIS A 16 -2.67 15.37 -10.91
N PRO A 17 -3.27 14.17 -10.72
CA PRO A 17 -2.76 13.22 -9.76
C PRO A 17 -1.32 12.87 -10.15
N ALA A 18 -0.40 12.96 -9.20
CA ALA A 18 0.96 12.48 -9.41
C ALA A 18 0.91 10.96 -9.62
N LEU A 19 1.09 10.50 -10.85
CA LEU A 19 1.28 9.08 -11.14
C LEU A 19 2.72 8.72 -10.75
N ALA A 20 2.87 7.79 -9.80
CA ALA A 20 4.17 7.36 -9.29
C ALA A 20 4.87 6.31 -10.19
N LYS A 21 4.19 5.86 -11.25
CA LYS A 21 4.69 4.92 -12.26
C LYS A 21 5.33 5.69 -13.42
N ASP A 22 6.10 5.01 -14.26
CA ASP A 22 6.60 5.62 -15.48
C ASP A 22 5.47 5.93 -16.49
N MET A 23 5.85 6.45 -17.67
CA MET A 23 4.89 6.87 -18.69
C MET A 23 4.04 5.73 -19.25
N ASP A 24 4.49 4.48 -19.11
CA ASP A 24 3.81 3.28 -19.57
C ASP A 24 3.03 2.57 -18.44
N GLY A 25 3.09 3.11 -17.22
CA GLY A 25 2.45 2.50 -16.06
C GLY A 25 3.28 1.40 -15.41
N GLU A 26 4.55 1.29 -15.79
CA GLU A 26 5.51 0.33 -15.27
C GLU A 26 6.28 0.90 -14.06
N PHE A 27 6.89 0.01 -13.31
CA PHE A 27 7.71 0.35 -12.16
C PHE A 27 8.77 -0.71 -11.90
N ALA A 28 9.93 -0.28 -11.40
CA ALA A 28 11.01 -1.21 -11.07
C ALA A 28 10.69 -1.98 -9.78
N VAL A 29 11.02 -3.27 -9.78
CA VAL A 29 10.86 -4.16 -8.63
C VAL A 29 12.21 -4.77 -8.31
N PHE A 30 12.63 -4.67 -7.06
CA PHE A 30 13.91 -5.20 -6.61
C PHE A 30 13.68 -6.36 -5.65
N GLY A 31 14.42 -7.45 -5.81
CA GLY A 31 14.30 -8.63 -4.96
C GLY A 31 13.07 -9.50 -5.25
N PRO A 32 12.62 -10.32 -4.28
CA PRO A 32 11.58 -11.34 -4.50
C PRO A 32 10.22 -10.83 -4.99
N GLY A 33 9.94 -9.53 -4.86
CA GLY A 33 8.73 -8.93 -5.43
C GLY A 33 8.60 -9.08 -6.95
N GLY A 34 9.73 -9.20 -7.65
CA GLY A 34 9.76 -9.38 -9.10
C GLY A 34 9.56 -10.83 -9.56
N ASP A 35 9.49 -11.76 -8.62
CA ASP A 35 9.18 -13.16 -8.92
C ASP A 35 7.67 -13.35 -9.16
N SER A 36 7.33 -14.45 -9.84
CA SER A 36 5.94 -14.89 -9.96
C SER A 36 5.37 -15.41 -8.64
N CYS A 37 4.05 -15.34 -8.51
CA CYS A 37 3.29 -15.97 -7.44
C CYS A 37 3.60 -17.47 -7.29
N GLN A 38 3.84 -18.18 -8.41
CA GLN A 38 4.25 -19.58 -8.38
C GLN A 38 5.60 -19.80 -7.68
N GLN A 39 6.57 -18.90 -7.87
CA GLN A 39 7.85 -18.96 -7.19
C GLN A 39 7.69 -18.68 -5.69
N PHE A 40 6.86 -17.69 -5.32
CA PHE A 40 6.50 -17.45 -3.91
C PHE A 40 5.88 -18.71 -3.25
N LEU A 41 4.91 -19.34 -3.89
CA LEU A 41 4.30 -20.58 -3.37
C LEU A 41 5.32 -21.71 -3.20
N THR A 42 6.27 -21.81 -4.14
CA THR A 42 7.35 -22.80 -4.07
C THR A 42 8.28 -22.50 -2.89
N ALA A 43 8.65 -21.24 -2.68
CA ALA A 43 9.46 -20.82 -1.55
C ALA A 43 8.75 -21.05 -0.20
N GLN A 44 7.45 -20.77 -0.10
CA GLN A 44 6.66 -21.07 1.09
C GLN A 44 6.65 -22.57 1.41
N LYS A 45 6.57 -23.43 0.38
CA LYS A 45 6.64 -24.89 0.55
C LYS A 45 8.03 -25.38 1.00
N LEU A 46 9.10 -24.78 0.49
CA LEU A 46 10.47 -25.11 0.86
C LEU A 46 10.83 -24.59 2.26
N GLY A 47 10.23 -23.48 2.67
CA GLY A 47 10.47 -22.86 3.97
C GLY A 47 11.87 -22.23 4.10
N GLY A 48 12.29 -22.07 5.35
CA GLY A 48 13.62 -21.58 5.71
C GLY A 48 13.93 -20.19 5.11
N HIS A 49 15.16 -20.03 4.63
CA HIS A 49 15.64 -18.75 4.09
C HIS A 49 14.80 -18.26 2.89
N SER A 50 14.32 -19.18 2.05
CA SER A 50 13.55 -18.81 0.86
C SER A 50 12.20 -18.17 1.23
N ALA A 51 11.41 -18.79 2.11
CA ALA A 51 10.18 -18.22 2.63
C ALA A 51 10.43 -16.91 3.38
N TYR A 52 11.49 -16.86 4.21
CA TYR A 52 11.86 -15.68 4.97
C TYR A 52 12.16 -14.47 4.06
N ALA A 53 12.83 -14.68 2.92
CA ALA A 53 13.12 -13.62 1.97
C ALA A 53 11.84 -12.95 1.42
N TYR A 54 10.78 -13.71 1.14
CA TYR A 54 9.49 -13.14 0.72
C TYR A 54 8.78 -12.41 1.85
N GLN A 55 8.81 -12.96 3.07
CA GLN A 55 8.21 -12.32 4.25
C GLN A 55 8.87 -10.96 4.54
N GLU A 56 10.20 -10.90 4.58
CA GLU A 56 10.94 -9.65 4.79
C GLU A 56 10.68 -8.64 3.67
N TRP A 57 10.64 -9.11 2.43
CA TRP A 57 10.31 -8.25 1.30
C TRP A 57 8.89 -7.67 1.42
N ALA A 58 7.92 -8.50 1.81
CA ALA A 58 6.54 -8.06 2.06
C ALA A 58 6.47 -7.02 3.20
N LEU A 59 7.16 -7.26 4.32
CA LEU A 59 7.24 -6.32 5.43
C LEU A 59 7.85 -4.97 4.99
N GLY A 60 8.88 -5.00 4.14
CA GLY A 60 9.46 -3.79 3.54
C GLY A 60 8.45 -3.02 2.69
N TYR A 61 7.72 -3.71 1.81
CA TYR A 61 6.66 -3.11 1.00
C TYR A 61 5.57 -2.48 1.87
N LEU A 62 5.05 -3.22 2.86
CA LEU A 62 3.98 -2.74 3.75
C LEU A 62 4.45 -1.54 4.59
N SER A 63 5.72 -1.52 5.01
CA SER A 63 6.32 -0.37 5.69
C SER A 63 6.40 0.86 4.77
N ALA A 64 6.84 0.69 3.52
CA ALA A 64 6.84 1.76 2.54
C ALA A 64 5.42 2.28 2.26
N PHE A 65 4.44 1.38 2.16
CA PHE A 65 3.03 1.73 1.99
C PHE A 65 2.52 2.60 3.15
N ASN A 66 2.81 2.22 4.39
CA ASN A 66 2.47 3.01 5.58
C ASN A 66 3.10 4.42 5.55
N LEU A 67 4.31 4.53 5.00
CA LEU A 67 5.02 5.81 4.92
C LEU A 67 4.42 6.75 3.86
N ILE A 68 4.12 6.24 2.67
CA ILE A 68 3.81 7.08 1.50
C ILE A 68 2.31 7.27 1.27
N VAL A 69 1.47 6.34 1.77
CA VAL A 69 0.02 6.40 1.52
C VAL A 69 -0.67 7.18 2.64
N LYS A 70 -1.40 8.23 2.24
CA LYS A 70 -2.12 9.11 3.16
C LYS A 70 -3.06 8.33 4.09
N ASN A 71 -3.21 8.86 5.32
CA ASN A 71 -4.12 8.33 6.34
C ASN A 71 -3.88 6.86 6.66
N THR A 72 -2.61 6.42 6.68
CA THR A 72 -2.25 5.03 6.95
C THR A 72 -1.13 5.03 8.00
N TYR A 73 -1.43 4.49 9.19
CA TYR A 73 -0.43 4.22 10.21
C TYR A 73 0.05 2.76 10.11
N ASN A 74 -0.90 1.84 10.00
CA ASN A 74 -0.62 0.43 9.77
C ASN A 74 -1.65 -0.16 8.80
N ILE A 75 -1.20 -0.50 7.59
CA ILE A 75 -2.00 -1.11 6.54
C ILE A 75 -2.52 -2.49 6.92
N MET A 76 -1.80 -3.24 7.77
CA MET A 76 -2.26 -4.54 8.27
C MET A 76 -3.41 -4.41 9.29
N GLY A 77 -3.66 -3.20 9.83
CA GLY A 77 -4.68 -3.01 10.85
C GLY A 77 -4.40 -3.88 12.08
N THR A 78 -5.31 -4.82 12.36
CA THR A 78 -5.19 -5.79 13.46
C THR A 78 -4.72 -7.18 13.01
N ARG A 79 -4.39 -7.36 11.73
CA ARG A 79 -3.96 -8.66 11.18
C ARG A 79 -2.55 -9.01 11.60
N SER A 80 -2.30 -10.30 11.80
CA SER A 80 -0.95 -10.85 11.94
C SER A 80 -0.26 -10.97 10.58
N MET A 81 1.06 -11.18 10.60
CA MET A 81 1.79 -11.45 9.36
C MET A 81 1.42 -12.81 8.76
N ASP A 82 1.06 -13.79 9.59
CA ASP A 82 0.61 -15.11 9.13
C ASP A 82 -0.71 -15.01 8.35
N GLU A 83 -1.68 -14.25 8.85
CA GLU A 83 -2.95 -14.00 8.14
C GLU A 83 -2.71 -13.32 6.78
N VAL A 84 -1.73 -12.41 6.71
CA VAL A 84 -1.34 -11.75 5.46
C VAL A 84 -0.71 -12.74 4.49
N LEU A 85 0.21 -13.59 4.96
CA LEU A 85 0.85 -14.61 4.12
C LEU A 85 -0.14 -15.65 3.63
N ASP A 86 -1.12 -16.04 4.45
CA ASP A 86 -2.18 -16.96 4.06
C ASP A 86 -3.03 -16.38 2.92
N TRP A 87 -3.45 -15.11 3.04
CA TRP A 87 -4.17 -14.45 1.97
C TRP A 87 -3.35 -14.36 0.68
N LEU A 88 -2.05 -14.06 0.77
CA LEU A 88 -1.16 -14.01 -0.38
C LEU A 88 -1.00 -15.38 -1.04
N GLN A 89 -0.91 -16.46 -0.25
CA GLN A 89 -0.88 -17.82 -0.79
C GLN A 89 -2.17 -18.16 -1.54
N ASP A 90 -3.34 -17.81 -0.99
CA ASP A 90 -4.62 -18.04 -1.66
C ASP A 90 -4.74 -17.23 -2.96
N HIS A 91 -4.35 -15.95 -2.92
CA HIS A 91 -4.31 -15.10 -4.11
C HIS A 91 -3.39 -15.68 -5.19
N CYS A 92 -2.19 -16.11 -4.79
CA CYS A 92 -1.20 -16.66 -5.71
C CYS A 92 -1.59 -18.04 -6.25
N ARG A 93 -2.36 -18.85 -5.52
CA ARG A 93 -2.94 -20.11 -6.04
C ARG A 93 -3.94 -19.84 -7.17
N TYR A 94 -4.71 -18.75 -7.05
CA TYR A 94 -5.67 -18.34 -8.08
C TYR A 94 -4.99 -17.70 -9.31
N GLN A 95 -3.88 -16.96 -9.11
CA GLN A 95 -3.16 -16.27 -10.18
C GLN A 95 -1.63 -16.54 -10.13
N PRO A 96 -1.18 -17.74 -10.52
CA PRO A 96 0.21 -18.16 -10.33
C PRO A 96 1.24 -17.40 -11.18
N SER A 97 0.83 -16.83 -12.32
CA SER A 97 1.71 -16.08 -13.23
C SER A 97 1.87 -14.60 -12.84
N THR A 98 1.05 -14.08 -11.94
CA THR A 98 1.13 -12.68 -11.49
C THR A 98 2.41 -12.45 -10.70
N LEU A 99 3.07 -11.29 -10.89
CA LEU A 99 4.22 -10.91 -10.08
C LEU A 99 3.82 -10.73 -8.61
N PHE A 100 4.69 -11.15 -7.68
CA PHE A 100 4.42 -11.11 -6.26
C PHE A 100 4.12 -9.69 -5.75
N VAL A 101 4.82 -8.68 -6.27
CA VAL A 101 4.51 -7.27 -5.96
C VAL A 101 3.07 -6.87 -6.31
N ASN A 102 2.51 -7.41 -7.39
CA ASN A 102 1.14 -7.12 -7.80
C ASN A 102 0.13 -7.83 -6.89
N ALA A 103 0.48 -9.02 -6.38
CA ALA A 103 -0.31 -9.68 -5.33
C ALA A 103 -0.32 -8.86 -4.02
N ILE A 104 0.82 -8.28 -3.61
CA ILE A 104 0.86 -7.38 -2.45
C ILE A 104 0.09 -6.08 -2.71
N ALA A 105 0.15 -5.52 -3.92
CA ALA A 105 -0.67 -4.35 -4.28
C ALA A 105 -2.19 -4.65 -4.19
N ALA A 106 -2.62 -5.83 -4.62
CA ALA A 106 -3.99 -6.30 -4.47
C ALA A 106 -4.36 -6.49 -2.98
N LEU A 107 -3.48 -7.09 -2.18
CA LEU A 107 -3.64 -7.23 -0.74
C LEU A 107 -3.83 -5.86 -0.07
N THR A 108 -2.94 -4.91 -0.32
CA THR A 108 -3.02 -3.58 0.31
C THR A 108 -4.27 -2.83 -0.08
N THR A 109 -4.77 -3.02 -1.31
CA THR A 109 -6.10 -2.51 -1.72
C THR A 109 -7.22 -3.14 -0.89
N ARG A 110 -7.17 -4.46 -0.66
CA ARG A 110 -8.13 -5.21 0.17
C ARG A 110 -8.12 -4.77 1.63
N LEU A 111 -6.93 -4.50 2.17
CA LEU A 111 -6.72 -4.11 3.57
C LEU A 111 -6.99 -2.63 3.83
N TYR A 112 -6.90 -1.77 2.81
CA TYR A 112 -7.00 -0.32 2.96
C TYR A 112 -8.24 0.15 3.76
N PRO A 113 -9.46 -0.38 3.56
CA PRO A 113 -10.62 0.03 4.35
C PRO A 113 -10.51 -0.32 5.85
N GLU A 114 -9.81 -1.41 6.18
CA GLU A 114 -9.64 -1.96 7.54
C GLU A 114 -8.33 -1.47 8.20
N ARG A 115 -7.55 -0.62 7.51
CA ARG A 115 -6.27 -0.15 8.01
C ARG A 115 -6.42 0.69 9.27
N MET A 116 -5.38 0.67 10.10
CA MET A 116 -5.26 1.62 11.18
C MET A 116 -4.76 2.95 10.59
N ASN A 117 -5.58 3.99 10.64
CA ASN A 117 -5.27 5.32 10.09
C ASN A 117 -4.52 6.22 11.08
N MET A 118 -4.53 5.90 12.37
CA MET A 118 -3.91 6.68 13.45
C MET A 118 -3.20 5.76 14.44
N ALA A 119 -2.07 6.20 14.99
CA ALA A 119 -1.36 5.46 16.02
C ALA A 119 -2.24 5.29 17.28
N PRO A 120 -2.26 4.10 17.91
CA PRO A 120 -3.23 3.75 18.96
C PRO A 120 -3.09 4.60 20.24
N ASN A 121 -1.90 5.15 20.51
CA ASN A 121 -1.60 5.88 21.74
C ASN A 121 -1.57 7.41 21.58
N LYS A 122 -2.02 7.97 20.45
CA LYS A 122 -2.12 9.43 20.31
C LYS A 122 -3.52 9.91 20.69
N ASN A 123 -3.63 10.77 21.70
CA ASN A 123 -4.84 11.55 21.95
C ASN A 123 -5.06 12.52 20.79
N THR A 124 -5.81 12.08 19.78
CA THR A 124 -6.12 12.89 18.61
C THR A 124 -7.25 13.87 18.88
N ALA A 125 -7.96 13.78 20.01
CA ALA A 125 -9.05 14.70 20.34
C ALA A 125 -8.59 16.16 20.41
N GLU A 126 -7.41 16.44 20.97
CA GLU A 126 -6.84 17.80 20.98
C GLU A 126 -6.45 18.28 19.58
N LYS A 127 -5.91 17.40 18.74
CA LYS A 127 -5.57 17.74 17.34
C LYS A 127 -6.84 17.99 16.51
N TRP A 128 -7.87 17.17 16.67
CA TRP A 128 -9.16 17.36 16.02
C TRP A 128 -9.83 18.67 16.44
N LYS A 129 -9.83 18.99 17.74
CA LYS A 129 -10.31 20.28 18.26
C LYS A 129 -9.55 21.46 17.63
N ARG A 130 -8.21 21.42 17.58
CA ARG A 130 -7.41 22.51 16.97
C ARG A 130 -7.61 22.64 15.45
N THR A 131 -7.81 21.55 14.75
CA THR A 131 -7.89 21.55 13.27
C THR A 131 -9.28 21.84 12.74
N PHE A 132 -10.33 21.46 13.47
CA PHE A 132 -11.72 21.53 12.98
C PHE A 132 -12.71 22.16 13.97
N GLY A 133 -12.31 22.38 15.23
CA GLY A 133 -13.09 23.15 16.18
C GLY A 133 -12.78 24.64 15.98
N SER A 134 -13.55 25.30 15.13
CA SER A 134 -13.70 26.75 15.20
C SER A 134 -14.37 27.11 16.53
N GLU A 135 -13.72 27.96 17.32
CA GLU A 135 -14.45 28.88 18.22
C GLU A 135 -15.25 29.88 17.38
#